data_AF-A0A0L6J744-F1
#
_entry.id   AF-A0A0L6J744-F1
#
_cell.length_a   1.000
_cell.length_b   1.000
_cell.length_c   1.000
_cell.angle_alpha   90.00
_cell.angle_beta   90.00
_cell.angle_gamma   90.00
#
_symmetry.space_group_name_H-M   'P 1'
#
loop_
_entity.id
_entity.type
_entity.pdbx_description
1 polymer ?
#
loop_
_entity_poly.entity_id
_entity_poly.type
_entity_poly.pdbx_seq_one_letter_code
_entity_poly.pdbx_strand_id
1 'polypeptide(L)' 'MPTEPHAPIRGRALLALRACAAHPQGLRHQASPTYMPMLAEMGLVEVRNVRGPGRRQAEWFLTAAGRALIAELGPSEVRD' A
#
# COMPACT_ATOMS: atom_id res chain seq x y z
N MET A 1 10.21 -14.71 16.90
CA MET A 1 8.73 -14.77 16.89
C MET A 1 8.31 -15.30 15.53
N PRO A 2 7.57 -16.41 15.42
CA PRO A 2 7.05 -16.82 14.12
C PRO A 2 5.93 -15.82 13.78
N THR A 3 6.19 -14.95 12.82
CA THR A 3 5.18 -14.07 12.24
C THR A 3 4.06 -14.97 11.71
N GLU A 4 2.84 -14.77 12.22
CA GLU A 4 1.64 -15.44 11.74
C GLU A 4 1.61 -15.41 10.20
N PRO A 5 1.10 -16.47 9.53
CA PRO A 5 0.90 -16.42 8.10
C PRO A 5 -0.16 -15.35 7.83
N HIS A 6 0.29 -14.11 7.58
CA HIS A 6 -0.57 -13.02 7.19
C HIS A 6 -1.42 -13.53 6.02
N ALA A 7 -2.74 -13.50 6.22
CA ALA A 7 -3.67 -13.93 5.19
C ALA A 7 -3.31 -13.26 3.85
N PRO A 8 -3.41 -13.99 2.72
CA PRO A 8 -2.98 -13.47 1.43
C PRO A 8 -3.69 -12.14 1.13
N ILE A 9 -2.90 -11.09 0.83
CA ILE A 9 -3.43 -9.78 0.45
C ILE A 9 -4.29 -9.94 -0.81
N ARG A 10 -5.60 -9.72 -0.67
CA ARG A 10 -6.60 -9.91 -1.74
C ARG A 10 -7.65 -8.80 -1.73
N GLY A 11 -8.46 -8.77 -2.78
CA GLY A 11 -9.62 -7.87 -2.90
C GLY A 11 -9.25 -6.40 -2.72
N ARG A 12 -9.97 -5.69 -1.85
CA ARG A 12 -9.78 -4.24 -1.64
C ARG A 12 -8.40 -3.86 -1.07
N ALA A 13 -7.76 -4.73 -0.30
CA ALA A 13 -6.40 -4.49 0.20
C ALA A 13 -5.37 -4.52 -0.94
N LEU A 14 -5.51 -5.47 -1.88
CA LEU A 14 -4.68 -5.52 -3.07
C LEU A 14 -4.92 -4.31 -3.98
N LEU A 15 -6.17 -3.87 -4.14
CA LEU A 15 -6.50 -2.65 -4.88
C LEU A 15 -5.86 -1.41 -4.25
N ALA A 16 -5.88 -1.29 -2.92
CA ALA A 16 -5.20 -0.20 -2.21
C ALA A 16 -3.69 -0.22 -2.44
N LEU A 17 -3.07 -1.40 -2.38
CA LEU A 17 -1.63 -1.55 -2.65
C LEU A 17 -1.28 -1.19 -4.10
N ARG A 18 -2.09 -1.63 -5.08
CA ARG A 18 -1.94 -1.25 -6.50
C ARG A 18 -2.16 0.25 -6.72
N ALA A 19 -3.06 0.88 -5.98
CA ALA A 19 -3.25 2.33 -6.03
C ALA A 19 -1.99 3.08 -5.57
N CYS A 20 -1.29 2.60 -4.55
CA CYS A 20 0.03 3.15 -4.17
C CYS A 20 1.08 2.97 -5.27
N ALA A 21 1.06 1.84 -5.99
CA ALA A 21 1.97 1.60 -7.12
C ALA A 21 1.72 2.56 -8.29
N ALA A 22 0.45 2.89 -8.55
CA ALA A 22 0.05 3.84 -9.59
C ALA A 22 0.36 5.32 -9.24
N HIS A 23 0.66 5.62 -7.97
CA HIS A 23 0.94 6.97 -7.49
C HIS A 23 2.34 7.03 -6.82
N PRO A 24 3.43 6.97 -7.60
CA PRO A 24 4.79 6.98 -7.05
C PRO A 24 5.14 8.25 -6.26
N GLN A 25 4.45 9.37 -6.55
CA GLN A 25 4.57 10.64 -5.83
C GLN A 25 3.98 10.62 -4.42
N GLY A 26 3.24 9.56 -4.06
CA GLY A 26 2.51 9.45 -2.80
C GLY A 26 0.99 9.43 -3.04
N LEU A 27 0.32 8.54 -2.31
CA LEU A 27 -1.14 8.47 -2.26
C LEU A 27 -1.63 9.23 -1.03
N ARG A 28 -2.72 9.99 -1.14
CA ARG A 28 -3.26 10.76 -0.01
C ARG A 28 -3.49 9.88 1.22
N HIS A 29 -3.13 10.36 2.42
CA HIS A 29 -3.30 9.59 3.65
C HIS A 29 -4.75 9.11 3.90
N GLN A 30 -5.74 9.85 3.40
CA GLN A 30 -7.16 9.49 3.53
C GLN A 30 -7.64 8.42 2.52
N ALA A 31 -6.80 7.97 1.60
CA ALA A 31 -7.16 6.94 0.64
C ALA A 31 -7.15 5.56 1.32
N SER A 32 -8.22 4.78 1.14
CA SER A 32 -8.37 3.42 1.70
C SER A 32 -8.01 3.32 3.20
N PRO A 33 -8.62 4.15 4.07
CA PRO A 33 -8.21 4.31 5.47
C PRO A 33 -8.34 3.01 6.28
N THR A 34 -9.19 2.08 5.85
CA THR A 34 -9.38 0.78 6.49
C THR A 34 -8.20 -0.18 6.25
N TYR A 35 -7.54 -0.10 5.10
CA TYR A 35 -6.53 -1.09 4.69
C TYR A 35 -5.10 -0.58 4.80
N MET A 36 -4.89 0.73 4.65
CA MET A 36 -3.54 1.31 4.70
C MET A 36 -2.80 1.08 6.02
N PRO A 37 -3.44 1.18 7.21
CA PRO A 37 -2.76 0.87 8.46
C PRO A 37 -2.25 -0.57 8.51
N MET A 38 -3.10 -1.54 8.12
CA MET A 38 -2.73 -2.96 8.05
C MET A 38 -1.58 -3.19 7.05
N LEU A 39 -1.62 -2.56 5.87
CA LEU A 39 -0.54 -2.66 4.88
C LEU A 39 0.76 -2.04 5.38
N ALA A 40 0.68 -1.01 6.24
CA ALA A 40 1.84 -0.37 6.86
C ALA A 40 2.45 -1.23 7.98
N GLU A 41 1.62 -1.86 8.80
CA GLU A 41 2.07 -2.85 9.79
C GLU A 41 2.80 -4.03 9.14
N MET A 42 2.34 -4.44 7.95
CA MET A 42 3.02 -5.45 7.12
C MET A 42 4.27 -4.93 6.38
N GLY A 43 4.61 -3.65 6.51
CA GLY A 43 5.77 -3.05 5.86
C GLY A 43 5.65 -2.90 4.34
N LEU A 44 4.44 -3.05 3.78
CA LEU A 44 4.19 -2.97 2.33
C LEU A 44 4.02 -1.52 1.86
N VAL A 45 3.54 -0.65 2.74
CA VAL A 45 3.47 0.80 2.53
C VAL A 45 4.04 1.54 3.75
N GLU A 46 4.38 2.80 3.57
CA GLU A 46 4.83 3.67 4.66
C GLU A 46 4.18 5.05 4.55
N VAL A 47 3.95 5.72 5.70
CA VAL A 47 3.54 7.13 5.70
C VAL A 47 4.77 8.00 5.63
N ARG A 48 4.81 8.93 4.69
CA ARG A 48 5.83 9.99 4.65
C ARG A 48 5.16 11.36 4.62
N ASN A 49 5.74 12.29 5.36
CA ASN A 49 5.34 13.69 5.33
C ASN A 49 6.05 14.37 4.17
N VAL A 50 5.32 14.66 3.08
CA VAL A 50 5.84 15.41 1.94
C VAL A 50 5.53 16.89 2.09
N ARG A 51 6.44 17.75 1.59
CA ARG A 51 6.21 19.19 1.51
C ARG A 51 5.39 19.48 0.25
N GLY A 52 4.10 19.76 0.43
CA GLY A 52 3.24 20.27 -0.64
C GLY A 52 3.19 21.81 -0.63
N PRO A 53 2.62 22.43 -1.68
CA PRO A 53 2.40 23.87 -1.70
C PRO A 53 1.50 24.28 -0.53
N GLY A 54 2.07 25.01 0.44
CA GLY A 54 1.36 25.57 1.59
C GLY A 54 1.27 24.70 2.85
N ARG A 55 1.54 23.38 2.81
CA ARG A 55 1.57 22.53 4.03
C ARG A 55 2.30 21.20 3.85
N ARG A 56 2.79 20.64 4.97
CA ARG A 56 3.21 19.24 5.06
C ARG A 56 1.97 18.34 4.99
N GLN A 57 1.97 17.37 4.08
CA GLN A 57 0.89 16.38 3.96
C GLN A 57 1.45 14.99 4.18
N ALA A 58 0.76 14.20 5.00
CA ALA A 58 1.03 12.78 5.11
C ALA A 58 0.50 12.09 3.85
N GLU A 59 1.34 11.26 3.24
CA GLU A 59 1.01 10.47 2.07
C GLU A 59 1.57 9.05 2.23
N TRP A 60 0.87 8.08 1.66
CA TRP A 60 1.25 6.67 1.61
C TRP A 60 2.20 6.43 0.44
N PHE A 61 3.32 5.78 0.72
CA PHE A 61 4.31 5.39 -0.26
C PHE A 61 4.45 3.88 -0.30
N LEU A 62 4.65 3.34 -1.50
CA LEU A 62 4.91 1.92 -1.68
C LEU A 62 6.36 1.60 -1.32
N THR A 63 6.56 0.62 -0.42
CA THR A 63 7.91 0.16 -0.06
C THR A 63 8.47 -0.80 -1.11
N ALA A 64 9.74 -1.19 -0.95
CA ALA A 64 10.32 -2.25 -1.78
C ALA A 64 9.60 -3.60 -1.59
N ALA A 65 9.19 -3.93 -0.36
CA ALA A 65 8.44 -5.13 -0.06
C ALA A 65 7.05 -5.12 -0.72
N GLY A 66 6.35 -3.97 -0.67
CA GLY A 66 5.08 -3.79 -1.38
C GLY A 66 5.20 -3.96 -2.89
N ARG A 67 6.27 -3.45 -3.50
CA ARG A 67 6.56 -3.65 -4.93
C ARG A 67 6.82 -5.13 -5.26
N ALA A 68 7.62 -5.82 -4.46
CA ALA A 68 7.91 -7.24 -4.64
C ALA A 68 6.61 -8.07 -4.59
N LEU A 69 5.76 -7.81 -3.60
CA LEU A 69 4.48 -8.50 -3.46
C LEU A 69 3.55 -8.27 -4.67
N ILE A 70 3.46 -7.04 -5.19
CA ILE A 70 2.66 -6.77 -6.40
C ILE A 70 3.23 -7.55 -7.60
N ALA A 71 4.56 -7.61 -7.73
CA ALA A 71 5.20 -8.36 -8.81
C ALA A 71 4.93 -9.87 -8.70
N GLU A 72 4.97 -10.43 -7.49
CA GLU A 72 4.66 -11.85 -7.21
C GLU A 72 3.21 -12.20 -7.50
N LEU A 73 2.26 -11.33 -7.11
CA LEU A 73 0.83 -11.55 -7.33
C LEU A 73 0.40 -11.33 -8.79
N GLY A 74 1.25 -10.68 -9.58
CA GLY A 74 1.00 -10.33 -10.97
C GLY A 74 -0.19 -9.39 -11.17
N PRO A 75 -0.53 -9.06 -12.43
CA PRO A 75 -1.65 -8.19 -12.74
C PRO A 75 -3.03 -8.77 -12.43
N SER A 76 -3.13 -10.03 -11.95
CA SER A 76 -4.37 -10.81 -11.78
C SER A 76 -5.63 -9.96 -11.53
N GLU A 77 -6.32 -9.64 -12.62
CA GLU A 77 -7.77 -9.58 -12.73
C GLU A 77 -8.19 -10.98 -13.19
N VAL A 78 -8.27 -11.93 -12.26
CA VAL A 78 -9.07 -13.14 -12.53
C VAL A 78 -10.32 -12.98 -11.68
N ARG A 79 -11.34 -12.44 -12.33
CA ARG A 79 -12.74 -12.59 -11.96
C ARG A 79 -13.01 -14.08 -11.75
N ASP A 80 -13.59 -14.43 -10.61
CA ASP A 80 -14.55 -15.52 -10.54
C ASP A 80 -15.93 -14.86 -10.43
#